data_AF-A0A7W0I8K7-F1
#
_entry.id   AF-A0A7W0I8K7-F1
#
_cell.length_a   1.000
_cell.length_b   1.000
_cell.length_c   1.000
_cell.angle_alpha   90.00
_cell.angle_beta   90.00
_cell.angle_gamma   90.00
#
_symmetry.space_group_name_H-M   'P 1'
#
loop_
_entity.id
_entity.type
_entity.pdbx_description
1 polymer ?
#
loop_
_entity_poly.entity_id
_entity_poly.type
_entity_poly.pdbx_seq_one_letter_code
_entity_poly.pdbx_strand_id
1 'polypeptide(L)'
;MAKHRNTKLEALLTEFGYTHQQLADEVNQTAEEMFGKPTNCTDRHVRRWIAGDVQWPWSRYLLPLQEIFSRSPEAMGFTPRKSSRVPPPPRRAAPVKEPRPVRRREFIAVGLATALGLDAIPSAGRLGTGDVERIRAIVPALYNHDHALGGGALHEVAAQALRRVHHVLNHCTYGERVERALYSAAGDLAASAGWFAYDAGRQEDATGLYNEALQAGMLAGDGMLQARVWSNLAMQARLLNRDQEALRIGRAAVDTRQAKSDPWLMALLHCRQAVGHARTGDRTRAERSLARAETVYDRARGEPAA
;
A
#
# COMPACT_ATOMS: atom_id res chain seq x y z
N MET A 1 -21.75 36.27 29.70
CA MET A 1 -21.68 37.05 28.44
C MET A 1 -22.93 36.72 27.64
N ALA A 2 -23.71 37.73 27.25
CA ALA A 2 -24.93 37.51 26.50
C ALA A 2 -24.63 36.80 25.17
N LYS A 3 -25.42 35.79 24.81
CA LYS A 3 -25.32 35.10 23.53
C LYS A 3 -25.90 36.03 22.48
N HIS A 4 -25.04 36.58 21.61
CA HIS A 4 -25.48 37.38 20.49
C HIS A 4 -25.46 36.51 19.23
N ARG A 5 -26.57 36.52 18.50
CA ARG A 5 -26.71 35.84 17.21
C ARG A 5 -25.61 36.36 16.26
N ASN A 6 -24.90 35.47 15.59
CA ASN A 6 -23.87 35.81 14.62
C ASN A 6 -24.51 36.21 13.29
N THR A 7 -24.93 37.47 13.20
CA THR A 7 -25.57 38.05 12.01
C THR A 7 -24.62 38.18 10.81
N LYS A 8 -23.29 38.20 11.04
CA LYS A 8 -22.31 38.30 9.96
C LYS A 8 -22.18 36.99 9.18
N LEU A 9 -22.12 35.86 9.89
CA LEU A 9 -22.14 34.55 9.23
C LEU A 9 -23.47 34.33 8.50
N GLU A 10 -24.59 34.72 9.11
CA GLU A 10 -25.92 34.62 8.47
C GLU A 10 -26.03 35.45 7.18
N ALA A 11 -25.44 36.64 7.15
CA ALA A 11 -25.35 37.46 5.94
C ALA A 11 -24.51 36.78 4.84
N LEU A 12 -23.38 36.17 5.22
CA LEU A 12 -22.51 35.44 4.27
C LEU A 12 -23.20 34.22 3.66
N LEU A 13 -24.02 33.49 4.43
CA LEU A 13 -24.81 32.38 3.88
C LEU A 13 -25.80 32.88 2.82
N THR A 14 -26.40 34.05 3.06
CA THR A 14 -27.32 34.67 2.09
C THR A 14 -26.57 35.15 0.85
N GLU A 15 -25.41 35.79 1.01
CA GLU A 15 -24.56 36.31 -0.08
C GLU A 15 -24.08 35.18 -1.00
N PHE A 16 -23.65 34.06 -0.44
CA PHE A 16 -23.14 32.91 -1.19
C PHE A 16 -24.23 31.89 -1.55
N GLY A 17 -25.48 32.14 -1.16
CA GLY A 17 -26.63 31.27 -1.48
C GLY A 17 -26.61 29.91 -0.78
N TYR A 18 -25.95 29.78 0.36
CA TYR A 18 -25.85 28.52 1.10
C TYR A 18 -26.99 28.34 2.10
N THR A 19 -27.64 27.17 2.05
CA THR A 19 -28.41 26.66 3.19
C THR A 19 -27.48 26.18 4.31
N HIS A 20 -28.01 25.99 5.53
CA HIS A 20 -27.21 25.45 6.64
C HIS A 20 -26.59 24.08 6.36
N GLN A 21 -27.29 23.21 5.62
CA GLN A 21 -26.80 21.88 5.26
C GLN A 21 -25.73 21.99 4.17
N GLN A 22 -25.96 22.79 3.13
CA GLN A 22 -24.96 23.00 2.07
C GLN A 22 -23.65 23.59 2.60
N LEU A 23 -23.72 24.56 3.54
CA LEU A 23 -22.49 25.05 4.17
C LEU A 23 -21.77 23.95 4.94
N ALA A 24 -22.50 23.08 5.64
CA ALA A 24 -21.88 21.98 6.38
C ALA A 24 -21.18 20.98 5.45
N ASP A 25 -21.80 20.69 4.31
CA ASP A 25 -21.24 19.82 3.26
C ASP A 25 -20.00 20.47 2.64
N GLU A 26 -20.06 21.77 2.31
CA GLU A 26 -18.94 22.54 1.78
C GLU A 26 -17.77 22.61 2.76
N VAL A 27 -18.05 22.80 4.06
CA VAL A 27 -17.03 22.77 5.12
C VAL A 27 -16.39 21.40 5.23
N ASN A 28 -17.14 20.31 5.03
CA ASN A 28 -16.59 18.96 5.03
C ASN A 28 -15.72 18.72 3.79
N GLN A 29 -16.17 19.12 2.61
CA GLN A 29 -15.42 18.99 1.37
C GLN A 29 -14.13 19.81 1.42
N THR A 30 -14.24 21.10 1.79
CA THR A 30 -13.08 21.99 1.93
C THR A 30 -12.12 21.45 3.00
N ALA A 31 -12.62 20.88 4.09
CA ALA A 31 -11.77 20.23 5.08
C ALA A 31 -11.11 18.95 4.57
N GLU A 32 -11.79 18.17 3.74
CA GLU A 32 -11.22 17.00 3.09
C GLU A 32 -10.11 17.39 2.11
N GLU A 33 -10.28 18.49 1.38
CA GLU A 33 -9.24 19.07 0.53
C GLU A 33 -8.06 19.64 1.34
N MET A 34 -8.33 20.37 2.43
CA MET A 34 -7.30 20.98 3.28
C MET A 34 -6.53 19.98 4.15
N PHE A 35 -7.23 19.00 4.72
CA PHE A 35 -6.72 18.12 5.78
C PHE A 35 -6.71 16.63 5.39
N GLY A 36 -7.25 16.26 4.24
CA GLY A 36 -7.34 14.87 3.77
C GLY A 36 -8.43 14.04 4.45
N LYS A 37 -9.33 14.66 5.22
CA LYS A 37 -10.52 14.03 5.82
C LYS A 37 -11.59 15.08 6.16
N PRO A 38 -12.89 14.73 6.12
CA PRO A 38 -13.96 15.65 6.49
C PRO A 38 -13.98 15.96 8.00
N THR A 39 -14.65 17.04 8.38
CA THR A 39 -14.74 17.48 9.80
C THR A 39 -15.96 16.93 10.54
N ASN A 40 -16.79 16.14 9.86
CA ASN A 40 -18.12 15.73 10.29
C ASN A 40 -18.98 16.94 10.73
N CYS A 41 -18.83 18.06 10.03
CA CYS A 41 -19.71 19.21 10.17
C CYS A 41 -21.12 18.82 9.72
N THR A 42 -22.14 19.32 10.42
CA THR A 42 -23.55 19.07 10.12
C THR A 42 -24.32 20.37 10.21
N ASP A 43 -25.54 20.44 9.67
CA ASP A 43 -26.39 21.64 9.78
C ASP A 43 -26.53 22.16 11.22
N ARG A 44 -26.49 21.26 12.22
CA ARG A 44 -26.60 21.57 13.64
C ARG A 44 -25.40 22.38 14.13
N HIS A 45 -24.22 22.14 13.59
CA HIS A 45 -23.04 22.95 13.88
C HIS A 45 -23.22 24.37 13.36
N VAL A 46 -23.66 24.51 12.10
CA VAL A 46 -23.90 25.81 11.45
C VAL A 46 -24.98 26.61 12.19
N ARG A 47 -26.11 25.98 12.55
CA ARG A 47 -27.16 26.63 13.34
C ARG A 47 -26.64 27.13 14.70
N ARG A 48 -25.77 26.37 15.37
CA ARG A 48 -25.16 26.78 16.64
C ARG A 48 -24.16 27.94 16.49
N TRP A 49 -23.46 28.02 15.35
CA TRP A 49 -22.60 29.16 15.02
C TRP A 49 -23.42 30.43 14.82
N ILE A 50 -24.52 30.33 14.06
CA ILE A 50 -25.43 31.47 13.81
C ILE A 50 -26.17 31.88 15.09
N ALA A 51 -26.63 30.94 15.90
CA ALA A 51 -27.28 31.24 17.18
C ALA A 51 -26.34 31.91 18.20
N GLY A 52 -25.02 31.89 17.96
CA GLY A 52 -24.02 32.42 18.89
C GLY A 52 -23.73 31.50 20.08
N ASP A 53 -24.16 30.23 20.01
CA ASP A 53 -23.86 29.22 21.03
C ASP A 53 -22.37 28.83 21.05
N VAL A 54 -21.68 29.05 19.94
CA VAL A 54 -20.25 28.79 19.78
C VAL A 54 -19.58 30.09 19.36
N GLN A 55 -18.90 30.72 20.32
CA GLN A 55 -18.17 31.98 20.08
C GLN A 55 -16.93 31.78 19.20
N TRP A 56 -16.30 30.61 19.34
CA TRP A 56 -15.09 30.25 18.62
C TRP A 56 -15.11 28.76 18.25
N PRO A 57 -15.45 28.41 17.00
CA PRO A 57 -15.37 27.04 16.52
C PRO A 57 -13.94 26.53 16.55
N TRP A 58 -13.78 25.21 16.59
CA TRP A 58 -12.46 24.59 16.53
C TRP A 58 -11.79 24.89 15.18
N SER A 59 -10.45 24.97 15.16
CA SER A 59 -9.68 25.34 13.95
C SER A 59 -10.01 24.48 12.73
N ARG A 60 -10.35 23.21 12.95
CA ARG A 60 -10.79 22.30 11.89
C ARG A 60 -12.04 22.77 11.14
N TYR A 61 -12.88 23.61 11.74
CA TYR A 61 -14.05 24.23 11.10
C TYR A 61 -13.75 25.67 10.64
N LEU A 62 -12.98 26.43 11.44
CA LEU A 62 -12.66 27.83 11.12
C LEU A 62 -11.78 28.00 9.88
N LEU A 63 -10.88 27.05 9.61
CA LEU A 63 -9.99 27.12 8.45
C LEU A 63 -10.76 26.88 7.14
N PRO A 64 -11.60 25.84 7.01
CA PRO A 64 -12.51 25.71 5.87
C PRO A 64 -13.44 26.91 5.68
N LEU A 65 -14.04 27.43 6.76
CA LEU A 65 -14.91 28.61 6.66
C LEU A 65 -14.17 29.85 6.15
N GLN A 66 -12.90 30.02 6.54
CA GLN A 66 -12.07 31.12 6.03
C GLN A 66 -11.76 30.95 4.54
N GLU A 67 -11.57 29.72 4.07
CA GLU A 67 -11.33 29.43 2.65
C GLU A 67 -12.61 29.71 1.83
N ILE A 68 -13.73 29.11 2.22
CA ILE A 68 -15.04 29.24 1.54
C ILE A 68 -15.44 30.71 1.37
N PHE A 69 -15.35 31.49 2.45
CA PHE A 69 -15.80 32.88 2.43
C PHE A 69 -14.68 33.88 2.12
N SER A 70 -13.41 33.44 2.12
CA SER A 70 -12.24 34.33 2.01
C SER A 70 -12.27 35.50 3.02
N ARG A 71 -12.82 35.26 4.23
CA ARG A 71 -12.96 36.24 5.33
C ARG A 71 -12.29 35.71 6.59
N SER A 72 -11.74 36.59 7.44
CA SER A 72 -11.22 36.18 8.75
C SER A 72 -12.34 35.69 9.68
N PRO A 73 -12.05 34.88 10.72
CA PRO A 73 -13.06 34.43 11.69
C PRO A 73 -13.84 35.59 12.33
N GLU A 74 -13.18 36.71 12.62
CA GLU A 74 -13.78 37.92 13.19
C GLU A 74 -14.67 38.66 12.19
N ALA A 75 -14.27 38.68 10.91
CA ALA A 75 -15.10 39.20 9.83
C ALA A 75 -16.36 38.35 9.63
N MET A 76 -16.29 37.04 9.88
CA MET A 76 -17.44 36.12 9.95
C MET A 76 -18.21 36.19 11.27
N GLY A 77 -17.82 37.06 12.21
CA GLY A 77 -18.51 37.29 13.48
C GLY A 77 -18.14 36.35 14.63
N PHE A 78 -17.10 35.52 14.48
CA PHE A 78 -16.53 34.75 15.58
C PHE A 78 -15.64 35.61 16.47
N THR A 79 -15.67 35.36 17.78
CA THR A 79 -14.93 36.16 18.77
C THR A 79 -13.90 35.30 19.48
N PRO A 80 -12.59 35.63 19.38
CA PRO A 80 -11.54 34.82 20.01
C PRO A 80 -11.71 34.75 21.52
N ARG A 81 -11.51 33.56 22.12
CA ARG A 81 -11.30 33.47 23.57
C ARG A 81 -9.93 34.03 23.92
N LYS A 82 -9.79 34.65 25.09
CA LYS A 82 -8.61 35.42 25.55
C LYS A 82 -7.23 34.73 25.45
N SER A 83 -7.14 33.44 25.09
CA SER A 83 -5.86 32.73 24.85
C SER A 83 -5.75 32.02 23.48
N SER A 84 -6.57 32.39 22.49
CA SER A 84 -6.62 31.70 21.19
C SER A 84 -6.29 32.66 20.05
N ARG A 85 -5.01 32.93 19.80
CA ARG A 85 -4.58 33.63 18.57
C ARG A 85 -4.47 32.60 17.43
N VAL A 86 -5.20 32.84 16.33
CA VAL A 86 -4.91 32.16 15.06
C VAL A 86 -3.57 32.70 14.55
N PRO A 87 -2.63 31.84 14.10
CA PRO A 87 -1.43 32.33 13.43
C PRO A 87 -1.81 33.16 12.20
N PRO A 88 -1.13 34.28 11.91
CA PRO A 88 -1.41 35.05 10.71
C PRO A 88 -1.11 34.22 9.46
N PRO A 89 -1.84 34.42 8.35
CA PRO A 89 -1.54 33.74 7.10
C PRO A 89 -0.14 34.16 6.61
N PRO A 90 0.68 33.23 6.09
CA PRO A 90 2.04 33.56 5.66
C PRO A 90 2.01 34.58 4.51
N ARG A 91 2.90 35.59 4.61
CA ARG A 91 3.12 36.59 3.53
C ARG A 91 3.58 35.87 2.26
N ARG A 92 2.88 36.15 1.16
CA ARG A 92 3.12 35.61 -0.17
C ARG A 92 4.55 35.96 -0.64
N ALA A 93 5.47 35.01 -0.49
CA ALA A 93 6.70 34.99 -1.25
C ALA A 93 6.35 34.80 -2.74
N ALA A 94 7.14 35.38 -3.65
CA ALA A 94 7.12 35.00 -5.07
C ALA A 94 7.09 33.47 -5.17
N PRO A 95 6.37 32.86 -6.14
CA PRO A 95 5.81 31.52 -6.02
C PRO A 95 6.91 30.46 -5.84
N VAL A 96 7.29 30.24 -4.59
CA VAL A 96 7.92 29.01 -4.16
C VAL A 96 6.76 28.06 -3.97
N LYS A 97 6.64 27.09 -4.88
CA LYS A 97 5.79 25.92 -4.69
C LYS A 97 6.17 25.32 -3.33
N GLU A 98 5.44 25.62 -2.27
CA GLU A 98 5.54 24.80 -1.07
C GLU A 98 5.06 23.40 -1.46
N PRO A 99 5.91 22.37 -1.30
CA PRO A 99 5.58 21.03 -1.74
C PRO A 99 4.37 20.53 -0.94
N ARG A 100 3.43 19.91 -1.65
CA ARG A 100 2.32 19.12 -1.09
C ARG A 100 2.76 18.43 0.20
N PRO A 101 1.91 18.33 1.24
CA PRO A 101 2.21 17.54 2.42
C PRO A 101 2.62 16.14 1.96
N VAL A 102 3.91 15.85 2.08
CA VAL A 102 4.47 14.59 1.60
C VAL A 102 3.89 13.52 2.50
N ARG A 103 2.92 12.76 1.97
CA ARG A 103 2.50 11.50 2.54
C ARG A 103 3.79 10.70 2.68
N ARG A 104 4.34 10.60 3.90
CA ARG A 104 5.70 10.05 4.12
C ARG A 104 5.89 8.71 3.42
N ARG A 105 4.83 7.90 3.37
CA ARG A 105 4.77 6.64 2.61
C ARG A 105 4.93 6.83 1.10
N GLU A 106 4.21 7.76 0.50
CA GLU A 106 4.36 8.07 -0.93
C GLU A 106 5.71 8.72 -1.23
N PHE A 107 6.22 9.59 -0.35
CA PHE A 107 7.55 10.18 -0.53
C PHE A 107 8.67 9.13 -0.46
N ILE A 108 8.60 8.23 0.53
CA ILE A 108 9.52 7.09 0.63
C ILE A 108 9.37 6.17 -0.59
N ALA A 109 8.14 5.87 -1.01
CA ALA A 109 7.90 5.03 -2.18
C ALA A 109 8.45 5.66 -3.46
N VAL A 110 8.23 6.96 -3.69
CA VAL A 110 8.77 7.70 -4.84
C VAL A 110 10.31 7.73 -4.79
N GLY A 111 10.89 8.08 -3.63
CA GLY A 111 12.35 8.09 -3.47
C GLY A 111 12.98 6.73 -3.70
N LEU A 112 12.34 5.66 -3.21
CA LEU A 112 12.79 4.29 -3.43
C LEU A 112 12.61 3.87 -4.88
N ALA A 113 11.50 4.20 -5.53
CA ALA A 113 11.27 3.91 -6.95
C ALA A 113 12.36 4.51 -7.84
N THR A 114 12.78 5.75 -7.55
CA THR A 114 13.91 6.38 -8.24
C THR A 114 15.24 5.68 -7.91
N ALA A 115 15.50 5.36 -6.63
CA ALA A 115 16.73 4.68 -6.22
C ALA A 115 16.87 3.26 -6.85
N LEU A 116 15.76 2.56 -7.05
CA LEU A 116 15.70 1.26 -7.72
C LEU A 116 15.72 1.37 -9.25
N GLY A 117 15.79 2.59 -9.80
CA GLY A 117 15.88 2.81 -11.24
C GLY A 117 14.61 2.41 -12.00
N LEU A 118 13.43 2.47 -11.36
CA LEU A 118 12.17 2.13 -12.04
C LEU A 118 11.91 3.02 -13.26
N ASP A 119 12.38 4.27 -13.21
CA ASP A 119 12.28 5.22 -14.33
C ASP A 119 13.22 4.88 -15.50
N ALA A 120 14.23 4.02 -15.26
CA ALA A 120 15.16 3.53 -16.28
C ALA A 120 14.68 2.25 -17.00
N ILE A 121 13.53 1.69 -16.59
CA ILE A 121 12.87 0.63 -17.35
C ILE A 121 12.37 1.24 -18.68
N PRO A 122 12.83 0.74 -19.85
CA PRO A 122 12.42 1.31 -21.13
C PRO A 122 10.90 1.23 -21.32
N SER A 123 10.28 2.24 -21.92
CA SER A 123 8.84 2.24 -22.23
C SER A 123 8.53 1.88 -23.69
N ALA A 124 9.53 1.89 -24.57
CA ALA A 124 9.40 1.53 -25.97
C ALA A 124 10.74 1.04 -26.54
N GLY A 125 10.69 0.40 -27.71
CA GLY A 125 11.87 -0.06 -28.43
C GLY A 125 12.11 -1.57 -28.33
N ARG A 126 13.34 -2.00 -28.60
CA ARG A 126 13.73 -3.41 -28.58
C ARG A 126 14.46 -3.75 -27.29
N LEU A 127 14.00 -4.78 -26.59
CA LEU A 127 14.62 -5.23 -25.34
C LEU A 127 15.55 -6.41 -25.54
N GLY A 128 16.64 -6.38 -24.77
CA GLY A 128 17.63 -7.43 -24.66
C GLY A 128 17.76 -7.95 -23.24
N THR A 129 18.73 -8.84 -23.05
CA THR A 129 18.96 -9.51 -21.75
C THR A 129 19.37 -8.54 -20.65
N GLY A 130 20.17 -7.52 -20.98
CA GLY A 130 20.58 -6.50 -20.01
C GLY A 130 19.41 -5.70 -19.45
N ASP A 131 18.32 -5.52 -20.22
CA ASP A 131 17.11 -4.85 -19.72
C ASP A 131 16.39 -5.73 -18.70
N VAL A 132 16.29 -7.03 -18.99
CA VAL A 132 15.69 -8.01 -18.08
C VAL A 132 16.50 -8.15 -16.79
N GLU A 133 17.83 -8.17 -16.88
CA GLU A 133 18.72 -8.22 -15.70
C GLU A 133 18.50 -7.01 -14.78
N ARG A 134 18.34 -5.80 -15.35
CA ARG A 134 17.99 -4.60 -14.56
C ARG A 134 16.64 -4.73 -13.88
N ILE A 135 15.64 -5.28 -14.56
CA ILE A 135 14.31 -5.51 -13.97
C ILE A 135 14.41 -6.54 -12.83
N ARG A 136 15.12 -7.65 -13.05
CA ARG A 136 15.30 -8.71 -12.04
C ARG A 136 16.04 -8.22 -10.79
N ALA A 137 16.96 -7.27 -10.93
CA ALA A 137 17.69 -6.68 -9.81
C ALA A 137 16.79 -5.86 -8.85
N ILE A 138 15.59 -5.48 -9.26
CA ILE A 138 14.64 -4.73 -8.42
C ILE A 138 14.18 -5.57 -7.22
N VAL A 139 13.93 -6.87 -7.43
CA VAL A 139 13.40 -7.77 -6.40
C VAL A 139 14.33 -7.90 -5.18
N PRO A 140 15.62 -8.29 -5.32
CA PRO A 140 16.52 -8.37 -4.18
C PRO A 140 16.72 -7.00 -3.51
N ALA A 141 16.69 -5.90 -4.29
CA ALA A 141 16.79 -4.56 -3.74
C ALA A 141 15.55 -4.18 -2.89
N LEU A 142 14.34 -4.61 -3.27
CA LEU A 142 13.14 -4.46 -2.45
C LEU A 142 13.27 -5.22 -1.13
N TYR A 143 13.75 -6.47 -1.17
CA TYR A 143 13.95 -7.29 0.03
C TYR A 143 15.00 -6.71 0.99
N ASN A 144 16.08 -6.10 0.47
CA ASN A 144 17.06 -5.39 1.29
C ASN A 144 16.46 -4.21 2.08
N HIS A 145 15.35 -3.65 1.60
CA HIS A 145 14.65 -2.54 2.25
C HIS A 145 13.46 -3.00 3.12
N ASP A 146 13.09 -4.28 3.09
CA ASP A 146 11.93 -4.85 3.79
C ASP A 146 11.97 -4.58 5.29
N HIS A 147 13.11 -4.86 5.91
CA HIS A 147 13.29 -4.70 7.35
C HIS A 147 13.25 -3.22 7.79
N ALA A 148 13.54 -2.28 6.90
CA ALA A 148 13.67 -0.85 7.23
C ALA A 148 12.40 -0.03 6.97
N LEU A 149 11.61 -0.38 5.95
CA LEU A 149 10.52 0.46 5.45
C LEU A 149 9.12 -0.10 5.75
N GLY A 150 9.03 -1.40 6.05
CA GLY A 150 7.77 -2.12 6.24
C GLY A 150 6.98 -2.32 4.94
N GLY A 151 6.12 -3.35 4.90
CA GLY A 151 5.46 -3.81 3.68
C GLY A 151 4.56 -2.79 2.97
N GLY A 152 4.00 -1.80 3.67
CA GLY A 152 3.08 -0.83 3.07
C GLY A 152 3.69 0.00 1.93
N ALA A 153 4.88 0.59 2.15
CA ALA A 153 5.56 1.40 1.13
C ALA A 153 6.18 0.53 0.03
N LEU A 154 6.72 -0.63 0.40
CA LEU A 154 7.36 -1.56 -0.55
C LEU A 154 6.37 -2.19 -1.51
N HIS A 155 5.15 -2.46 -1.06
CA HIS A 155 4.09 -2.90 -1.94
C HIS A 155 3.81 -1.90 -3.07
N GLU A 156 3.70 -0.61 -2.76
CA GLU A 156 3.42 0.42 -3.78
C GLU A 156 4.53 0.46 -4.84
N VAL A 157 5.79 0.36 -4.40
CA VAL A 157 6.96 0.35 -5.28
C VAL A 157 7.01 -0.92 -6.12
N ALA A 158 6.79 -2.09 -5.51
CA ALA A 158 6.75 -3.36 -6.21
C ALA A 158 5.60 -3.42 -7.24
N ALA A 159 4.41 -2.94 -6.87
CA ALA A 159 3.27 -2.83 -7.76
C ALA A 159 3.52 -1.83 -8.90
N GLN A 160 4.23 -0.72 -8.64
CA GLN A 160 4.65 0.22 -9.69
C GLN A 160 5.65 -0.42 -10.65
N ALA A 161 6.65 -1.14 -10.15
CA ALA A 161 7.59 -1.89 -10.97
C ALA A 161 6.87 -2.91 -11.85
N LEU A 162 5.93 -3.68 -11.27
CA LEU A 162 5.10 -4.64 -12.00
C LEU A 162 4.30 -3.97 -13.12
N ARG A 163 3.64 -2.84 -12.85
CA ARG A 163 2.92 -2.06 -13.89
C ARG A 163 3.84 -1.62 -15.03
N ARG A 164 5.08 -1.23 -14.73
CA ARG A 164 6.08 -0.87 -15.76
C ARG A 164 6.51 -2.08 -16.58
N VAL A 165 6.68 -3.25 -15.96
CA VAL A 165 6.98 -4.49 -16.68
C VAL A 165 5.82 -4.93 -17.58
N HIS A 166 4.57 -4.77 -17.12
CA HIS A 166 3.39 -4.97 -17.99
C HIS A 166 3.36 -4.02 -19.17
N HIS A 167 3.70 -2.75 -18.94
CA HIS A 167 3.81 -1.80 -20.04
C HIS A 167 4.86 -2.25 -21.06
N VAL A 168 6.04 -2.69 -20.59
CA VAL A 168 7.08 -3.27 -21.42
C VAL A 168 6.59 -4.47 -22.24
N LEU A 169 5.92 -5.43 -21.60
CA LEU A 169 5.38 -6.64 -22.26
C LEU A 169 4.38 -6.30 -23.38
N ASN A 170 3.65 -5.19 -23.26
CA ASN A 170 2.62 -4.83 -24.24
C ASN A 170 3.12 -3.89 -25.35
N HIS A 171 4.21 -3.14 -25.13
CA HIS A 171 4.61 -2.03 -26.01
C HIS A 171 6.03 -2.13 -26.56
N CYS A 172 6.88 -3.03 -26.05
CA CYS A 172 8.23 -3.25 -26.56
C CYS A 172 8.29 -4.46 -27.48
N THR A 173 9.37 -4.54 -28.26
CA THR A 173 9.68 -5.71 -29.10
C THR A 173 10.81 -6.53 -28.47
N TYR A 174 10.71 -7.85 -28.53
CA TYR A 174 11.70 -8.76 -27.95
C TYR A 174 11.58 -10.15 -28.59
N GLY A 175 12.61 -10.98 -28.40
CA GLY A 175 12.55 -12.39 -28.79
C GLY A 175 12.04 -13.28 -27.66
N GLU A 176 11.67 -14.52 -28.00
CA GLU A 176 11.07 -15.50 -27.06
C GLU A 176 11.87 -15.70 -25.76
N ARG A 177 13.21 -15.75 -25.85
CA ARG A 177 14.06 -15.88 -24.65
C ARG A 177 13.90 -14.70 -23.69
N VAL A 178 13.79 -13.49 -24.23
CA VAL A 178 13.61 -12.26 -23.44
C VAL A 178 12.19 -12.21 -22.90
N GLU A 179 11.19 -12.60 -23.69
CA GLU A 179 9.78 -12.70 -23.26
C GLU A 179 9.61 -13.59 -22.02
N ARG A 180 10.12 -14.83 -22.09
CA ARG A 180 10.05 -15.76 -20.94
C ARG A 180 10.72 -15.19 -19.69
N ALA A 181 11.84 -14.50 -19.88
CA ALA A 181 12.58 -13.90 -18.79
C ALA A 181 11.87 -12.65 -18.21
N LEU A 182 11.14 -11.89 -19.04
CA LEU A 182 10.25 -10.80 -18.61
C LEU A 182 9.06 -11.32 -17.81
N TYR A 183 8.40 -12.40 -18.25
CA TYR A 183 7.32 -13.03 -17.46
C TYR A 183 7.82 -13.57 -16.12
N SER A 184 9.01 -14.19 -16.09
CA SER A 184 9.64 -14.62 -14.83
C SER A 184 9.87 -13.42 -13.90
N ALA A 185 10.43 -12.31 -14.42
CA ALA A 185 10.64 -11.09 -13.63
C ALA A 185 9.33 -10.42 -13.18
N ALA A 186 8.29 -10.39 -14.02
CA ALA A 186 6.96 -9.92 -13.65
C ALA A 186 6.38 -10.77 -12.52
N GLY A 187 6.54 -12.08 -12.60
CA GLY A 187 6.09 -13.01 -11.58
C GLY A 187 6.81 -12.83 -10.24
N ASP A 188 8.13 -12.62 -10.25
CA ASP A 188 8.89 -12.30 -9.02
C ASP A 188 8.45 -10.97 -8.40
N LEU A 189 8.20 -9.94 -9.23
CA LEU A 189 7.67 -8.65 -8.76
C LEU A 189 6.25 -8.78 -8.19
N ALA A 190 5.38 -9.56 -8.83
CA ALA A 190 4.04 -9.84 -8.32
C ALA A 190 4.08 -10.63 -7.01
N ALA A 191 4.95 -11.64 -6.90
CA ALA A 191 5.15 -12.39 -5.67
C ALA A 191 5.67 -11.50 -4.54
N SER A 192 6.59 -10.59 -4.84
CA SER A 192 7.14 -9.61 -3.88
C SER A 192 6.07 -8.60 -3.45
N ALA A 193 5.32 -8.02 -4.39
CA ALA A 193 4.21 -7.12 -4.09
C ALA A 193 3.13 -7.82 -3.24
N GLY A 194 2.88 -9.09 -3.50
CA GLY A 194 1.97 -9.94 -2.72
C GLY A 194 2.48 -10.19 -1.30
N TRP A 195 3.77 -10.45 -1.13
CA TRP A 195 4.43 -10.57 0.17
C TRP A 195 4.27 -9.29 1.00
N PHE A 196 4.60 -8.14 0.40
CA PHE A 196 4.46 -6.85 1.07
C PHE A 196 3.00 -6.49 1.38
N ALA A 197 2.04 -6.89 0.54
CA ALA A 197 0.62 -6.76 0.83
C ALA A 197 0.18 -7.65 2.00
N TYR A 198 0.66 -8.89 2.04
CA TYR A 198 0.40 -9.82 3.12
C TYR A 198 0.88 -9.26 4.46
N ASP A 199 2.12 -8.75 4.53
CA ASP A 199 2.67 -8.15 5.74
C ASP A 199 1.98 -6.83 6.14
N ALA A 200 1.49 -6.07 5.16
CA ALA A 200 0.69 -4.87 5.40
C ALA A 200 -0.77 -5.16 5.80
N GLY A 201 -1.18 -6.43 5.88
CA GLY A 201 -2.56 -6.83 6.21
C GLY A 201 -3.55 -6.72 5.06
N ARG A 202 -3.12 -6.40 3.83
CA ARG A 202 -3.98 -6.32 2.64
C ARG A 202 -4.11 -7.69 1.98
N GLN A 203 -4.91 -8.55 2.59
CA GLN A 203 -4.96 -9.98 2.24
C GLN A 203 -5.64 -10.27 0.89
N GLU A 204 -6.62 -9.45 0.49
CA GLU A 204 -7.25 -9.55 -0.84
C GLU A 204 -6.24 -9.21 -1.95
N ASP A 205 -5.54 -8.10 -1.81
CA ASP A 205 -4.46 -7.69 -2.73
C ASP A 205 -3.37 -8.77 -2.84
N ALA A 206 -2.91 -9.30 -1.71
CA ALA A 206 -1.93 -10.38 -1.68
C ALA A 206 -2.41 -11.61 -2.48
N THR A 207 -3.68 -12.00 -2.33
CA THR A 207 -4.25 -13.14 -3.07
C THR A 207 -4.23 -12.88 -4.58
N GLY A 208 -4.65 -11.68 -5.00
CA GLY A 208 -4.63 -11.29 -6.42
C GLY A 208 -3.22 -11.33 -7.01
N LEU A 209 -2.24 -10.76 -6.30
CA LEU A 209 -0.84 -10.70 -6.73
C LEU A 209 -0.16 -12.06 -6.77
N TYR A 210 -0.48 -12.96 -5.82
CA TYR A 210 0.01 -14.34 -5.90
C TYR A 210 -0.59 -15.11 -7.08
N ASN A 211 -1.87 -14.92 -7.40
CA ASN A 211 -2.47 -15.53 -8.59
C ASN A 211 -1.83 -15.01 -9.88
N GLU A 212 -1.56 -13.71 -9.96
CA GLU A 212 -0.83 -13.10 -11.07
C GLU A 212 0.60 -13.67 -11.20
N ALA A 213 1.30 -13.83 -10.08
CA ALA A 213 2.63 -14.44 -10.05
C ALA A 213 2.62 -15.89 -10.55
N LEU A 214 1.60 -16.68 -10.20
CA LEU A 214 1.42 -18.04 -10.73
C LEU A 214 1.20 -18.02 -12.25
N GLN A 215 0.35 -17.12 -12.75
CA GLN A 215 0.11 -16.97 -14.19
C GLN A 215 1.40 -16.59 -14.95
N ALA A 216 2.14 -15.61 -14.45
CA ALA A 216 3.41 -15.19 -15.02
C ALA A 216 4.45 -16.34 -14.98
N GLY A 217 4.51 -17.09 -13.88
CA GLY A 217 5.36 -18.27 -13.76
C GLY A 217 5.00 -19.39 -14.74
N MET A 218 3.71 -19.56 -15.07
CA MET A 218 3.29 -20.51 -16.11
C MET A 218 3.73 -20.04 -17.50
N LEU A 219 3.53 -18.76 -17.84
CA LEU A 219 3.96 -18.19 -19.13
C LEU A 219 5.48 -18.24 -19.31
N ALA A 220 6.24 -18.03 -18.23
CA ALA A 220 7.70 -18.14 -18.23
C ALA A 220 8.22 -19.58 -18.28
N GLY A 221 7.37 -20.58 -17.96
CA GLY A 221 7.80 -21.93 -17.64
C GLY A 221 8.71 -22.00 -16.41
N ASP A 222 8.53 -21.07 -15.46
CA ASP A 222 9.31 -20.95 -14.23
C ASP A 222 8.62 -21.70 -13.09
N GLY A 223 8.96 -22.99 -12.96
CA GLY A 223 8.39 -23.82 -11.90
C GLY A 223 8.92 -23.47 -10.51
N MET A 224 10.05 -22.77 -10.39
CA MET A 224 10.61 -22.40 -9.09
C MET A 224 9.81 -21.26 -8.50
N LEU A 225 9.55 -20.23 -9.31
CA LEU A 225 8.61 -19.16 -8.97
C LEU A 225 7.24 -19.74 -8.57
N GLN A 226 6.68 -20.67 -9.36
CA GLN A 226 5.39 -21.28 -9.02
C GLN A 226 5.41 -21.97 -7.65
N ALA A 227 6.45 -22.77 -7.35
CA ALA A 227 6.58 -23.45 -6.06
C ALA A 227 6.74 -22.47 -4.89
N ARG A 228 7.50 -21.38 -5.06
CA ARG A 228 7.62 -20.29 -4.08
C ARG A 228 6.26 -19.61 -3.82
N VAL A 229 5.51 -19.31 -4.86
CA VAL A 229 4.19 -18.66 -4.74
C VAL A 229 3.17 -19.58 -4.08
N TRP A 230 3.14 -20.88 -4.41
CA TRP A 230 2.33 -21.85 -3.69
C TRP A 230 2.66 -21.90 -2.19
N SER A 231 3.95 -21.80 -1.86
CA SER A 231 4.41 -21.69 -0.47
C SER A 231 3.80 -20.46 0.21
N ASN A 232 3.78 -19.30 -0.45
CA ASN A 232 3.21 -18.06 0.09
C ASN A 232 1.69 -18.12 0.23
N LEU A 233 0.97 -18.72 -0.72
CA LEU A 233 -0.47 -18.98 -0.63
C LEU A 233 -0.82 -19.90 0.54
N ALA A 234 -0.05 -20.97 0.79
CA ALA A 234 -0.24 -21.83 1.96
C ALA A 234 -0.07 -21.04 3.26
N MET A 235 0.95 -20.18 3.32
CA MET A 235 1.18 -19.31 4.47
C MET A 235 0.03 -18.33 4.69
N GLN A 236 -0.50 -17.73 3.63
CA GLN A 236 -1.64 -16.83 3.67
C GLN A 236 -2.92 -17.51 4.12
N ALA A 237 -3.23 -18.69 3.56
CA ALA A 237 -4.40 -19.47 3.96
C ALA A 237 -4.37 -19.76 5.47
N ARG A 238 -3.19 -20.11 6.02
CA ARG A 238 -3.00 -20.30 7.45
C ARG A 238 -3.24 -19.03 8.27
N LEU A 239 -2.72 -17.87 7.84
CA LEU A 239 -2.97 -16.59 8.53
C LEU A 239 -4.47 -16.31 8.64
N LEU A 240 -5.22 -16.66 7.59
CA LEU A 240 -6.66 -16.48 7.49
C LEU A 240 -7.47 -17.62 8.13
N ASN A 241 -6.83 -18.47 8.94
CA ASN A 241 -7.43 -19.62 9.63
C ASN A 241 -8.06 -20.68 8.70
N ARG A 242 -7.62 -20.75 7.44
CA ARG A 242 -8.03 -21.75 6.45
C ARG A 242 -7.04 -22.92 6.46
N ASP A 243 -6.88 -23.57 7.61
CA ASP A 243 -5.78 -24.51 7.87
C ASP A 243 -5.80 -25.75 6.95
N GLN A 244 -6.98 -26.26 6.62
CA GLN A 244 -7.12 -27.38 5.67
C GLN A 244 -6.73 -26.99 4.24
N GLU A 245 -7.02 -25.75 3.84
CA GLU A 245 -6.58 -25.22 2.53
C GLU A 245 -5.06 -25.06 2.51
N ALA A 246 -4.48 -24.48 3.57
CA ALA A 246 -3.02 -24.34 3.71
C ALA A 246 -2.30 -25.69 3.59
N LEU A 247 -2.83 -26.76 4.21
CA LEU A 247 -2.26 -28.11 4.10
C LEU A 247 -2.35 -28.68 2.68
N ARG A 248 -3.48 -28.50 1.99
CA ARG A 248 -3.65 -28.95 0.60
C ARG A 248 -2.69 -28.24 -0.34
N ILE A 249 -2.60 -26.90 -0.22
CA ILE A 249 -1.67 -26.09 -1.02
C ILE A 249 -0.22 -26.48 -0.72
N GLY A 250 0.14 -26.58 0.56
CA GLY A 250 1.50 -26.97 0.96
C GLY A 250 1.90 -28.34 0.42
N ARG A 251 0.96 -29.29 0.33
CA ARG A 251 1.23 -30.61 -0.26
C ARG A 251 1.52 -30.52 -1.75
N ALA A 252 0.72 -29.75 -2.49
CA ALA A 252 0.96 -29.50 -3.91
C ALA A 252 2.34 -28.88 -4.15
N ALA A 253 2.76 -27.94 -3.29
CA ALA A 253 4.08 -27.32 -3.38
C ALA A 253 5.23 -28.32 -3.13
N VAL A 254 5.12 -29.17 -2.11
CA VAL A 254 6.12 -30.22 -1.79
C VAL A 254 6.28 -31.21 -2.94
N ASP A 255 5.21 -31.51 -3.66
CA ASP A 255 5.23 -32.51 -4.74
C ASP A 255 5.88 -32.00 -6.03
N THR A 256 6.12 -30.69 -6.16
CA THR A 256 6.78 -30.10 -7.34
C THR A 256 8.20 -30.62 -7.55
N ARG A 257 8.63 -30.69 -8.82
CA ARG A 257 10.02 -31.05 -9.17
C ARG A 257 11.01 -30.04 -8.58
N GLN A 258 10.64 -28.75 -8.58
CA GLN A 258 11.49 -27.66 -8.15
C GLN A 258 11.74 -27.68 -6.65
N ALA A 259 10.70 -27.94 -5.84
CA ALA A 259 10.91 -28.18 -4.41
C ALA A 259 11.86 -29.37 -4.19
N LYS A 260 11.68 -30.49 -4.91
CA LYS A 260 12.55 -31.67 -4.77
C LYS A 260 14.01 -31.43 -5.14
N SER A 261 14.29 -30.44 -5.99
CA SER A 261 15.66 -30.06 -6.37
C SER A 261 16.28 -28.95 -5.52
N ASP A 262 15.51 -28.31 -4.63
CA ASP A 262 15.98 -27.20 -3.80
C ASP A 262 15.77 -27.52 -2.30
N PRO A 263 16.86 -27.86 -1.57
CA PRO A 263 16.79 -28.16 -0.16
C PRO A 263 16.23 -27.01 0.70
N TRP A 264 16.52 -25.76 0.37
CA TRP A 264 16.03 -24.60 1.14
C TRP A 264 14.51 -24.48 1.02
N LEU A 265 13.99 -24.56 -0.21
CA LEU A 265 12.56 -24.51 -0.45
C LEU A 265 11.85 -25.71 0.17
N MET A 266 12.41 -26.92 0.04
CA MET A 266 11.81 -28.12 0.60
C MET A 266 11.78 -28.10 2.13
N ALA A 267 12.84 -27.63 2.79
CA ALA A 267 12.85 -27.46 4.25
C ALA A 267 11.77 -26.46 4.70
N LEU A 268 11.67 -25.30 4.04
CA LEU A 268 10.62 -24.31 4.32
C LEU A 268 9.21 -24.89 4.17
N LEU A 269 8.96 -25.63 3.09
CA LEU A 269 7.67 -26.26 2.84
C LEU A 269 7.31 -27.29 3.91
N HIS A 270 8.27 -28.10 4.36
CA HIS A 270 8.06 -29.04 5.46
C HIS A 270 7.82 -28.34 6.80
N CYS A 271 8.51 -27.24 7.10
CA CYS A 271 8.19 -26.39 8.25
C CYS A 271 6.75 -25.87 8.20
N ARG A 272 6.30 -25.37 7.03
CA ARG A 272 4.92 -24.89 6.84
C ARG A 272 3.89 -26.02 7.02
N GLN A 273 4.17 -27.22 6.50
CA GLN A 273 3.33 -28.40 6.72
C GLN A 273 3.25 -28.81 8.20
N ALA A 274 4.37 -28.74 8.93
CA ALA A 274 4.38 -29.03 10.35
C ALA A 274 3.44 -28.11 11.14
N VAL A 275 3.52 -26.80 10.89
CA VAL A 275 2.63 -25.81 11.52
C VAL A 275 1.17 -26.08 11.15
N GLY A 276 0.89 -26.40 9.88
CA GLY A 276 -0.47 -26.75 9.44
C GLY A 276 -1.01 -27.97 10.19
N HIS A 277 -0.23 -29.04 10.30
CA HIS A 277 -0.63 -30.25 11.01
C HIS A 277 -0.86 -30.00 12.51
N ALA A 278 0.01 -29.21 13.14
CA ALA A 278 -0.15 -28.82 14.54
C ALA A 278 -1.46 -28.05 14.77
N ARG A 279 -1.80 -27.10 13.89
CA ARG A 279 -3.05 -26.33 13.98
C ARG A 279 -4.30 -27.18 13.79
N THR A 280 -4.22 -28.27 13.01
CA THR A 280 -5.31 -29.23 12.85
C THR A 280 -5.35 -30.34 13.91
N GLY A 281 -4.45 -30.31 14.91
CA GLY A 281 -4.39 -31.31 15.98
C GLY A 281 -3.69 -32.64 15.61
N ASP A 282 -3.07 -32.73 14.43
CA ASP A 282 -2.35 -33.93 13.99
C ASP A 282 -0.88 -33.86 14.43
N ARG A 283 -0.64 -34.12 15.72
CA ARG A 283 0.69 -34.08 16.33
C ARG A 283 1.70 -34.97 15.59
N THR A 284 1.30 -36.19 15.25
CA THR A 284 2.20 -37.17 14.60
C THR A 284 2.64 -36.72 13.20
N ARG A 285 1.76 -36.10 12.42
CA ARG A 285 2.17 -35.53 11.12
C ARG A 285 2.97 -34.24 11.28
N ALA A 286 2.72 -33.46 12.33
CA ALA A 286 3.51 -32.27 12.64
C ALA A 286 4.97 -32.64 12.95
N GLU A 287 5.19 -33.56 13.89
CA GLU A 287 6.53 -34.05 14.27
C GLU A 287 7.28 -34.67 13.07
N ARG A 288 6.61 -35.50 12.27
CA ARG A 288 7.21 -36.06 11.05
C ARG A 288 7.60 -35.00 10.02
N SER A 289 6.80 -33.94 9.89
CA SER A 289 7.10 -32.85 8.97
C SER A 289 8.28 -32.01 9.47
N LEU A 290 8.39 -31.77 10.78
CA LEU A 290 9.56 -31.12 11.39
C LEU A 290 10.84 -31.94 11.17
N ALA A 291 10.81 -33.25 11.45
CA ALA A 291 11.97 -34.10 11.26
C ALA A 291 12.45 -34.14 9.80
N ARG A 292 11.51 -34.09 8.83
CA ARG A 292 11.83 -33.96 7.40
C ARG A 292 12.44 -32.59 7.09
N ALA A 293 11.91 -31.51 7.66
CA ALA A 293 12.46 -30.17 7.47
C ALA A 293 13.91 -30.12 7.95
N GLU A 294 14.19 -30.63 9.15
CA GLU A 294 15.54 -30.71 9.74
C GLU A 294 16.50 -31.52 8.86
N THR A 295 16.10 -32.74 8.49
CA THR A 295 16.92 -33.62 7.63
C THR A 295 17.28 -32.98 6.29
N VAL A 296 16.35 -32.23 5.69
CA VAL A 296 16.57 -31.54 4.41
C VAL A 296 17.42 -30.29 4.61
N TYR A 297 17.18 -29.54 5.68
CA TYR A 297 17.93 -28.35 6.05
C TYR A 297 19.42 -28.67 6.29
N ASP A 298 19.73 -29.75 6.99
CA ASP A 298 21.11 -30.19 7.24
C ASP A 298 21.89 -30.53 5.97
N ARG A 299 21.19 -30.82 4.87
CA ARG A 299 21.79 -31.10 3.55
C ARG A 299 21.89 -29.85 2.69
N ALA A 300 21.23 -28.76 3.08
CA ALA A 300 21.31 -27.50 2.35
C ALA A 300 22.73 -26.94 2.44
N ARG A 301 23.25 -26.45 1.32
CA ARG A 301 24.57 -25.81 1.23
C ARG A 301 24.43 -24.45 0.56
N GLY A 302 25.28 -23.50 0.94
CA GLY A 302 25.22 -22.12 0.43
C GLY A 302 24.07 -21.33 1.04
N GLU A 303 23.84 -20.12 0.54
CA GLU A 303 22.72 -19.29 0.99
C GLU A 303 21.43 -19.66 0.25
N PRO A 304 20.25 -19.52 0.89
CA PRO A 304 18.97 -19.66 0.20
C PRO A 304 18.85 -18.62 -0.92
N ALA A 305 18.24 -19.00 -2.04
CA ALA A 305 17.92 -18.06 -3.11
C ALA A 305 16.93 -17.00 -2.59
N ALA A 306 17.24 -15.71 -2.84
CA ALA A 306 16.40 -14.57 -2.48
C ALA A 306 15.04 -14.58 -3.21
#